data_AF-A0A1S2EV85-F1
#
_entry.id   AF-A0A1S2EV85-F1
#
_cell.length_a   1.000
_cell.length_b   1.000
_cell.length_c   1.000
_cell.angle_alpha   90.00
_cell.angle_beta   90.00
_cell.angle_gamma   90.00
#
_symmetry.space_group_name_H-M   'P 1'
#
loop_
_entity.id
_entity.type
_entity.pdbx_description
1 polymer ?
#
loop_
_entity_poly.entity_id
_entity_poly.type
_entity_poly.pdbx_seq_one_letter_code
_entity_poly.pdbx_strand_id
1 'polypeptide(L)'
;MKPELDPREIRTLRKIKNALLHMMASRIDPITITDLCAEAQVTRPTFYKHFSSVAELMEVMSKETMEDLKRRIVIEKKISLQEVDYDELPSNMVALFNHVLDNRQFYEAFMLIHPDTPFTRYFKATLYHFVKVGLEASIETGAEISVPSDVVINFMTGAFHETILWWMLKGYPYTPREMTAMVLRLSINGPYQF
;
A
#
# COMPACT_ATOMS: atom_id res chain seq x y z
N MET A 1 11.71 -26.44 -7.39
CA MET A 1 11.33 -25.31 -8.26
C MET A 1 9.87 -25.50 -8.66
N LYS A 2 8.99 -24.53 -8.37
CA LYS A 2 7.69 -24.50 -9.06
C LYS A 2 7.97 -24.26 -10.55
N PRO A 3 7.35 -24.99 -11.48
CA PRO A 3 7.48 -24.68 -12.90
C PRO A 3 7.02 -23.24 -13.12
N GLU A 4 7.77 -22.50 -13.93
CA GLU A 4 7.39 -21.17 -14.38
C GLU A 4 6.05 -21.27 -15.11
N LEU A 5 5.07 -20.43 -14.74
CA LEU A 5 3.72 -20.49 -15.29
C LEU A 5 3.76 -20.31 -16.81
N ASP A 6 2.92 -21.06 -17.54
CA ASP A 6 2.77 -20.90 -18.99
C ASP A 6 2.39 -19.43 -19.30
N PRO A 7 3.02 -18.77 -20.30
CA PRO A 7 2.65 -17.43 -20.74
C PRO A 7 1.14 -17.22 -20.98
N ARG A 8 0.41 -18.26 -21.39
CA ARG A 8 -1.05 -18.26 -21.55
C ARG A 8 -1.79 -18.15 -20.22
N GLU A 9 -1.29 -18.82 -19.18
CA GLU A 9 -1.84 -18.72 -17.82
C GLU A 9 -1.60 -17.33 -17.24
N ILE A 10 -0.41 -16.77 -17.42
CA ILE A 10 -0.08 -15.39 -16.98
C ILE A 10 -1.03 -14.38 -17.63
N ARG A 11 -1.28 -14.51 -18.95
CA ARG A 11 -2.22 -13.65 -19.67
C ARG A 11 -3.64 -13.78 -19.14
N THR A 12 -4.09 -15.00 -18.85
CA THR A 12 -5.42 -15.27 -18.27
C THR A 12 -5.57 -14.63 -16.89
N LEU A 13 -4.59 -14.83 -15.99
CA LEU A 13 -4.58 -14.22 -14.67
C LEU A 13 -4.64 -12.69 -14.74
N ARG A 14 -3.90 -12.09 -15.67
CA ARG A 14 -3.92 -10.63 -15.88
C ARG A 14 -5.30 -10.14 -16.33
N LYS A 15 -5.94 -10.85 -17.28
CA LYS A 15 -7.32 -10.52 -17.71
C LYS A 15 -8.30 -10.55 -16.54
N ILE A 16 -8.26 -11.60 -15.73
CA ILE A 16 -9.15 -11.76 -14.57
C ILE A 16 -8.94 -10.63 -13.54
N LYS A 17 -7.68 -10.33 -13.18
CA LYS A 17 -7.36 -9.26 -12.21
C LYS A 17 -7.76 -7.88 -12.71
N ASN A 18 -7.48 -7.59 -13.99
CA ASN A 18 -7.84 -6.30 -14.60
C ASN A 18 -9.36 -6.13 -14.69
N ALA A 19 -10.09 -7.18 -15.04
CA ALA A 19 -11.54 -7.17 -15.07
C ALA A 19 -12.12 -6.88 -13.68
N LEU A 20 -11.63 -7.56 -12.64
CA LEU A 20 -12.09 -7.29 -11.28
C LEU A 20 -11.83 -5.83 -10.90
N LEU A 21 -10.62 -5.33 -11.16
CA LEU A 21 -10.25 -3.96 -10.81
C LEU A 21 -11.10 -2.92 -11.55
N HIS A 22 -11.38 -3.15 -12.84
CA HIS A 22 -12.26 -2.29 -13.64
C HIS A 22 -13.69 -2.26 -13.09
N MET A 23 -14.22 -3.43 -12.73
CA MET A 23 -15.56 -3.53 -12.15
C MET A 23 -15.64 -2.85 -10.78
N MET A 24 -14.66 -3.06 -9.89
CA MET A 24 -14.63 -2.44 -8.57
C MET A 24 -14.54 -0.91 -8.63
N ALA A 25 -13.91 -0.35 -9.66
CA ALA A 25 -13.81 1.10 -9.86
C ALA A 25 -15.14 1.75 -10.27
N SER A 26 -16.12 0.98 -10.74
CA SER A 26 -17.38 1.50 -11.31
C SER A 26 -18.65 1.02 -10.58
N ARG A 27 -18.51 0.09 -9.64
CA ARG A 27 -19.63 -0.61 -9.00
C ARG A 27 -19.43 -0.73 -7.49
N ILE A 28 -20.54 -0.62 -6.75
CA ILE A 28 -20.63 -0.83 -5.30
C ILE A 28 -21.34 -2.17 -4.99
N ASP A 29 -22.09 -2.71 -5.95
CA ASP A 29 -22.76 -3.99 -5.84
C ASP A 29 -21.78 -5.19 -5.85
N PRO A 30 -22.14 -6.32 -5.20
CA PRO A 30 -21.30 -7.50 -5.19
C PRO A 30 -21.03 -8.05 -6.60
N ILE A 31 -19.75 -8.23 -6.93
CA ILE A 31 -19.32 -8.77 -8.23
C ILE A 31 -19.49 -10.30 -8.22
N THR A 32 -20.31 -10.82 -9.15
CA THR A 32 -20.46 -12.28 -9.30
C THR A 32 -19.38 -12.87 -10.19
N ILE A 33 -19.14 -14.18 -10.06
CA ILE A 33 -18.22 -14.92 -10.95
C ILE A 33 -18.70 -14.84 -12.41
N THR A 34 -20.00 -14.83 -12.66
CA THR A 34 -20.56 -14.74 -14.02
C THR A 34 -20.21 -13.40 -14.65
N ASP A 35 -20.43 -12.29 -13.93
CA ASP A 35 -20.12 -10.95 -14.41
C ASP A 35 -18.62 -10.79 -14.67
N LEU A 36 -17.80 -11.27 -13.72
CA LEU A 36 -16.35 -11.21 -13.83
C LEU A 36 -15.81 -12.03 -15.01
N CYS A 37 -16.38 -13.23 -15.25
CA CYS A 37 -16.00 -14.06 -16.40
C CYS A 37 -16.35 -13.38 -17.73
N ALA A 38 -17.52 -12.73 -17.81
CA ALA A 38 -17.94 -11.99 -18.98
C ALA A 38 -16.99 -10.81 -19.27
N GLU A 39 -16.68 -10.00 -18.25
CA GLU A 39 -15.76 -8.86 -18.36
C GLU A 39 -14.34 -9.30 -18.74
N ALA A 40 -13.82 -10.35 -18.10
CA ALA A 40 -12.48 -10.88 -18.38
C ALA A 40 -12.38 -11.65 -19.72
N GLN A 41 -13.51 -11.93 -20.38
CA GLN A 41 -13.62 -12.79 -21.56
C GLN A 41 -13.01 -14.17 -21.31
N VAL A 42 -13.39 -14.82 -20.21
CA VAL A 42 -12.97 -16.17 -19.83
C VAL A 42 -14.19 -17.02 -19.48
N THR A 43 -14.03 -18.35 -19.51
CA THR A 43 -15.09 -19.25 -19.06
C THR A 43 -15.05 -19.46 -17.54
N ARG A 44 -16.18 -19.83 -16.93
CA ARG A 44 -16.23 -20.19 -15.50
C ARG A 44 -15.26 -21.33 -15.14
N PRO A 45 -15.15 -22.43 -15.91
CA PRO A 45 -14.10 -23.43 -15.68
C PRO A 45 -12.68 -22.85 -15.70
N THR A 46 -12.40 -21.90 -16.60
CA THR A 46 -11.11 -21.19 -16.63
C THR A 46 -10.88 -20.36 -15.36
N PHE A 47 -11.89 -19.65 -14.86
CA PHE A 47 -11.80 -18.92 -13.60
C PHE A 47 -11.52 -19.88 -12.42
N TYR A 48 -12.29 -20.96 -12.31
CA TYR A 48 -12.15 -21.94 -11.23
C TYR A 48 -10.83 -22.71 -11.24
N LYS A 49 -10.09 -22.73 -12.36
CA LYS A 49 -8.72 -23.24 -12.40
C LYS A 49 -7.76 -22.39 -11.55
N HIS A 50 -8.06 -21.10 -11.37
CA HIS A 50 -7.19 -20.14 -10.69
C HIS A 50 -7.73 -19.67 -9.33
N PHE A 51 -9.05 -19.52 -9.20
CA PHE A 51 -9.69 -19.00 -8.00
C PHE A 51 -11.02 -19.71 -7.72
N SER A 52 -11.26 -20.08 -6.47
CA SER A 52 -12.51 -20.66 -5.98
C SER A 52 -13.63 -19.63 -5.82
N SER A 53 -13.28 -18.35 -5.62
CA SER A 53 -14.24 -17.26 -5.40
C SER A 53 -13.66 -15.88 -5.76
N VAL A 54 -14.52 -14.88 -5.92
CA VAL A 54 -14.10 -13.48 -6.08
C VAL A 54 -13.38 -12.96 -4.83
N ALA A 55 -13.81 -13.40 -3.64
CA ALA A 55 -13.15 -13.06 -2.38
C ALA A 55 -11.71 -13.60 -2.32
N GLU A 56 -11.46 -14.83 -2.79
CA GLU A 56 -10.10 -15.37 -2.90
C GLU A 56 -9.24 -14.54 -3.89
N LEU A 57 -9.80 -14.14 -5.03
CA LEU A 57 -9.11 -13.27 -5.97
C LEU A 57 -8.72 -11.92 -5.34
N MET A 58 -9.64 -11.27 -4.62
CA MET A 58 -9.38 -10.02 -3.88
C MET A 58 -8.26 -10.21 -2.84
N GLU A 59 -8.29 -11.31 -2.09
CA GLU A 59 -7.26 -11.67 -1.11
C GLU A 59 -5.89 -11.87 -1.76
N VAL A 60 -5.82 -12.56 -2.90
CA VAL A 60 -4.59 -12.76 -3.67
C VAL A 60 -4.03 -11.43 -4.17
N MET A 61 -4.87 -10.59 -4.78
CA MET A 61 -4.44 -9.27 -5.26
C MET A 61 -3.97 -8.39 -4.11
N SER A 62 -4.66 -8.42 -2.96
CA SER A 62 -4.26 -7.68 -1.76
C SER A 62 -2.87 -8.10 -1.28
N LYS A 63 -2.61 -9.41 -1.20
CA LYS A 63 -1.29 -9.94 -0.80
C LYS A 63 -0.21 -9.55 -1.80
N GLU A 64 -0.44 -9.72 -3.09
CA GLU A 64 0.54 -9.36 -4.13
C GLU A 64 0.91 -7.88 -4.09
N THR A 65 -0.07 -6.99 -3.96
CA THR A 65 0.16 -5.54 -3.84
C THR A 65 0.95 -5.20 -2.58
N MET A 66 0.68 -5.87 -1.45
CA MET A 66 1.43 -5.65 -0.21
C MET A 66 2.85 -6.22 -0.27
N GLU A 67 3.06 -7.36 -0.91
CA GLU A 67 4.39 -7.91 -1.15
C GLU A 67 5.21 -7.01 -2.09
N ASP A 68 4.59 -6.38 -3.09
CA ASP A 68 5.26 -5.36 -3.90
C ASP A 68 5.65 -4.13 -3.08
N LEU A 69 4.73 -3.61 -2.27
CA LEU A 69 5.01 -2.48 -1.40
C LEU A 69 6.19 -2.77 -0.47
N LYS A 70 6.17 -3.92 0.23
CA LYS A 70 7.25 -4.32 1.16
C LYS A 70 8.62 -4.37 0.49
N ARG A 71 8.71 -4.83 -0.77
CA ARG A 71 9.97 -4.86 -1.53
C ARG A 71 10.49 -3.46 -1.86
N ARG A 72 9.60 -2.47 -2.04
CA ARG A 72 9.99 -1.10 -2.43
C ARG A 72 10.36 -0.21 -1.24
N ILE A 73 9.83 -0.50 -0.04
CA ILE A 73 10.02 0.36 1.14
C ILE A 73 11.11 -0.14 2.09
N VAL A 74 12.03 -0.97 1.60
CA VAL A 74 13.17 -1.46 2.38
C VAL A 74 14.09 -0.30 2.76
N ILE A 75 14.54 -0.26 4.02
CA ILE A 75 15.53 0.72 4.48
C ILE A 75 16.91 0.26 4.02
N GLU A 76 17.45 0.90 2.98
CA GLU A 76 18.82 0.63 2.49
C GLU A 76 19.90 1.35 3.31
N LYS A 77 19.58 2.56 3.78
CA LYS A 77 20.48 3.41 4.58
C LYS A 77 19.77 3.89 5.83
N LYS A 78 20.38 3.65 7.00
CA LYS A 78 19.94 4.25 8.26
C LYS A 78 20.41 5.71 8.29
N ILE A 79 19.48 6.63 8.53
CA ILE A 79 19.75 8.07 8.57
C ILE A 79 19.45 8.55 9.99
N SER A 80 20.39 9.31 10.58
CA SER A 80 20.16 9.96 11.86
C SER A 80 19.09 11.02 11.72
N LEU A 81 18.09 11.01 12.60
CA LEU A 81 17.04 12.03 12.62
C LEU A 81 17.58 13.45 12.94
N GLN A 82 18.78 13.52 13.54
CA GLN A 82 19.44 14.79 13.86
C GLN A 82 20.12 15.44 12.65
N GLU A 83 20.34 14.66 11.58
CA GLU A 83 21.04 15.09 10.36
C GLU A 83 20.13 15.02 9.13
N VAL A 84 18.81 15.08 9.34
CA VAL A 84 17.84 14.98 8.24
C VAL A 84 17.94 16.21 7.35
N ASP A 85 18.48 16.01 6.17
CA ASP A 85 18.39 16.94 5.06
C ASP A 85 17.04 16.72 4.35
N TYR A 86 16.20 17.75 4.34
CA TYR A 86 14.91 17.71 3.66
C TYR A 86 15.03 17.73 2.13
N ASP A 87 16.22 18.05 1.60
CA ASP A 87 16.54 17.90 0.18
C ASP A 87 16.89 16.42 -0.16
N GLU A 88 17.42 15.66 0.81
CA GLU A 88 17.72 14.22 0.71
C GLU A 88 16.69 13.33 1.42
N LEU A 89 15.47 13.32 0.88
CA LEU A 89 14.37 12.51 1.43
C LEU A 89 14.68 11.00 1.47
N PRO A 90 14.30 10.28 2.55
CA PRO A 90 14.46 8.83 2.64
C PRO A 90 13.76 8.11 1.47
N SER A 91 14.54 7.34 0.69
CA SER A 91 14.06 6.69 -0.54
C SER A 91 12.88 5.74 -0.28
N ASN A 92 12.88 5.05 0.85
CA ASN A 92 11.81 4.16 1.29
C ASN A 92 10.48 4.89 1.55
N MET A 93 10.52 6.10 2.11
CA MET A 93 9.31 6.91 2.32
C MET A 93 8.78 7.44 0.98
N VAL A 94 9.66 7.92 0.11
CA VAL A 94 9.28 8.34 -1.25
C VAL A 94 8.68 7.15 -2.02
N ALA A 95 9.26 5.95 -1.87
CA ALA A 95 8.79 4.72 -2.49
C ALA A 95 7.40 4.30 -1.99
N LEU A 96 7.06 4.53 -0.71
CA LEU A 96 5.71 4.29 -0.18
C LEU A 96 4.67 5.14 -0.93
N PHE A 97 4.88 6.45 -1.03
CA PHE A 97 3.95 7.34 -1.73
C PHE A 97 3.92 7.09 -3.25
N ASN A 98 5.07 6.80 -3.87
CA ASN A 98 5.12 6.38 -5.27
C ASN A 98 4.31 5.11 -5.51
N HIS A 99 4.45 4.09 -4.66
CA HIS A 99 3.72 2.85 -4.82
C HIS A 99 2.20 3.06 -4.72
N VAL A 100 1.73 3.92 -3.82
CA VAL A 100 0.31 4.29 -3.72
C VAL A 100 -0.16 4.98 -5.02
N LEU A 101 0.62 5.91 -5.56
CA LEU A 101 0.26 6.67 -6.77
C LEU A 101 0.33 5.82 -8.04
N ASP A 102 1.37 5.00 -8.19
CA ASP A 102 1.58 4.06 -9.29
C ASP A 102 0.43 3.05 -9.40
N ASN A 103 -0.10 2.63 -8.24
CA ASN A 103 -1.19 1.66 -8.12
C ASN A 103 -2.52 2.31 -7.73
N ARG A 104 -2.72 3.62 -8.01
CA ARG A 104 -3.88 4.39 -7.52
C ARG A 104 -5.22 3.71 -7.74
N GLN A 105 -5.46 3.14 -8.92
CA GLN A 105 -6.73 2.46 -9.24
C GLN A 105 -7.01 1.31 -8.26
N PHE A 106 -5.97 0.56 -7.89
CA PHE A 106 -6.08 -0.54 -6.92
C PHE A 106 -6.38 0.01 -5.51
N TYR A 107 -5.60 1.00 -5.06
CA TYR A 107 -5.78 1.60 -3.73
C TYR A 107 -7.16 2.26 -3.60
N GLU A 108 -7.62 3.01 -4.61
CA GLU A 108 -8.95 3.60 -4.64
C GLU A 108 -10.04 2.54 -4.57
N ALA A 109 -9.95 1.50 -5.40
CA ALA A 109 -10.94 0.41 -5.42
C ALA A 109 -11.01 -0.33 -4.07
N PHE A 110 -9.86 -0.70 -3.50
CA PHE A 110 -9.81 -1.54 -2.29
C PHE A 110 -9.88 -0.78 -0.96
N MET A 111 -9.59 0.53 -0.93
CA MET A 111 -9.64 1.32 0.30
C MET A 111 -10.74 2.38 0.33
N LEU A 112 -11.09 2.99 -0.80
CA LEU A 112 -12.09 4.07 -0.84
C LEU A 112 -13.48 3.54 -1.19
N ILE A 113 -13.58 2.73 -2.24
CA ILE A 113 -14.86 2.25 -2.75
C ILE A 113 -15.32 1.01 -1.97
N HIS A 114 -14.41 0.07 -1.72
CA HIS A 114 -14.69 -1.20 -1.03
C HIS A 114 -13.85 -1.33 0.26
N PRO A 115 -14.07 -0.48 1.28
CA PRO A 115 -13.24 -0.45 2.49
C PRO A 115 -13.30 -1.74 3.33
N ASP A 116 -14.35 -2.55 3.14
CA ASP A 116 -14.55 -3.84 3.84
C ASP A 116 -13.63 -4.96 3.33
N THR A 117 -12.86 -4.72 2.26
CA THR A 117 -11.85 -5.68 1.80
C THR A 117 -10.77 -5.89 2.89
N PRO A 118 -10.10 -7.06 2.93
CA PRO A 118 -9.01 -7.30 3.87
C PRO A 118 -7.78 -6.40 3.63
N PHE A 119 -7.74 -5.69 2.51
CA PHE A 119 -6.60 -4.88 2.08
C PHE A 119 -6.26 -3.76 3.07
N THR A 120 -7.25 -2.99 3.54
CA THR A 120 -7.02 -1.90 4.50
C THR A 120 -6.32 -2.39 5.77
N ARG A 121 -6.69 -3.59 6.25
CA ARG A 121 -6.01 -4.23 7.39
C ARG A 121 -4.57 -4.59 7.06
N TYR A 122 -4.31 -5.17 5.89
CA TYR A 122 -2.94 -5.53 5.47
C TYR A 122 -2.06 -4.30 5.24
N PHE A 123 -2.64 -3.22 4.71
CA PHE A 123 -1.94 -1.97 4.52
C PHE A 123 -1.56 -1.34 5.87
N LYS A 124 -2.48 -1.25 6.82
CA LYS A 124 -2.19 -0.80 8.19
C LYS A 124 -1.11 -1.65 8.87
N ALA A 125 -1.17 -2.98 8.73
CA ALA A 125 -0.13 -3.86 9.28
C ALA A 125 1.24 -3.65 8.63
N THR A 126 1.27 -3.38 7.32
CA THR A 126 2.51 -3.06 6.59
C THR A 126 3.09 -1.71 7.03
N LEU A 127 2.24 -0.69 7.19
CA LEU A 127 2.63 0.62 7.75
C LEU A 127 3.16 0.49 9.19
N TYR A 128 2.53 -0.33 10.02
CA TYR A 128 3.01 -0.59 11.38
C TYR A 128 4.44 -1.13 11.37
N HIS A 129 4.71 -2.14 10.53
CA HIS A 129 6.05 -2.69 10.40
C HIS A 129 7.04 -1.65 9.86
N PHE A 130 6.65 -0.88 8.85
CA PHE A 130 7.47 0.19 8.28
C PHE A 130 7.87 1.24 9.33
N VAL A 131 6.91 1.73 10.11
CA VAL A 131 7.13 2.68 11.20
C VAL A 131 8.02 2.07 12.28
N LYS A 132 7.76 0.82 12.69
CA LYS A 132 8.57 0.13 13.68
C LYS A 132 10.04 0.04 13.27
N VAL A 133 10.31 -0.41 12.05
CA VAL A 133 11.68 -0.55 11.53
C VAL A 133 12.35 0.82 11.38
N GLY A 134 11.60 1.84 10.96
CA GLY A 134 12.09 3.22 10.91
C GLY A 134 12.49 3.74 12.30
N LEU A 135 11.65 3.54 13.31
CA LEU A 135 11.92 3.93 14.68
C LEU A 135 13.14 3.20 15.25
N GLU A 136 13.24 1.89 15.05
CA GLU A 136 14.40 1.08 15.46
C GLU A 136 15.70 1.62 14.84
N ALA A 137 15.70 1.93 13.53
CA ALA A 137 16.85 2.53 12.86
C ALA A 137 17.21 3.92 13.40
N SER A 138 16.21 4.73 13.78
CA SER A 138 16.43 6.03 14.42
C SER A 138 17.07 5.90 15.80
N ILE A 139 16.62 4.95 16.63
CA ILE A 139 17.23 4.68 17.95
C ILE A 139 18.69 4.24 17.79
N GLU A 140 18.96 3.32 16.87
CA GLU A 140 20.31 2.81 16.60
C GLU A 140 21.28 3.90 16.11
N THR A 141 20.75 4.98 15.53
CA THR A 141 21.52 6.15 15.07
C THR A 141 21.55 7.29 16.11
N GLY A 142 21.06 7.03 17.33
CA GLY A 142 21.20 7.94 18.47
C GLY A 142 19.97 8.80 18.79
N ALA A 143 18.80 8.51 18.21
CA ALA A 143 17.57 9.20 18.59
C ALA A 143 17.10 8.80 20.00
N GLU A 144 16.75 9.79 20.82
CA GLU A 144 16.10 9.59 22.11
C GLU A 144 14.58 9.63 21.95
N ILE A 145 13.87 8.66 22.55
CA ILE A 145 12.41 8.59 22.49
C ILE A 145 11.82 9.07 23.82
N SER A 146 10.93 10.06 23.75
CA SER A 146 10.32 10.70 24.92
C SER A 146 9.16 9.91 25.55
N VAL A 147 8.60 8.93 24.83
CA VAL A 147 7.47 8.10 25.27
C VAL A 147 7.70 6.63 24.85
N PRO A 148 6.96 5.65 25.40
CA PRO A 148 7.13 4.26 25.02
C PRO A 148 7.02 4.01 23.50
N SER A 149 7.92 3.20 22.95
CA SER A 149 8.03 2.99 21.50
C SER A 149 6.75 2.44 20.87
N ASP A 150 5.98 1.62 21.58
CA ASP A 150 4.70 1.09 21.11
C ASP A 150 3.64 2.18 20.92
N VAL A 151 3.62 3.19 21.80
CA VAL A 151 2.76 4.39 21.66
C VAL A 151 3.17 5.19 20.43
N VAL A 152 4.48 5.41 20.22
CA VAL A 152 5.00 6.11 19.03
C VAL A 152 4.60 5.36 17.76
N ILE A 153 4.85 4.04 17.71
CA ILE A 153 4.54 3.23 16.53
C ILE A 153 3.05 3.29 16.22
N ASN A 154 2.18 3.16 17.23
CA ASN A 154 0.73 3.22 17.04
C ASN A 154 0.28 4.58 16.49
N PHE A 155 0.70 5.67 17.15
CA PHE A 155 0.38 7.03 16.73
C PHE A 155 0.83 7.31 15.29
N MET A 156 2.09 6.99 14.97
CA MET A 156 2.68 7.23 13.66
C MET A 156 2.03 6.35 12.59
N THR A 157 1.70 5.09 12.89
CA THR A 157 0.95 4.23 11.97
C THR A 157 -0.39 4.85 11.60
N GLY A 158 -1.12 5.38 12.60
CA GLY A 158 -2.37 6.11 12.39
C GLY A 158 -2.15 7.36 11.54
N ALA A 159 -1.17 8.20 11.87
CA ALA A 159 -0.86 9.42 11.15
C ALA A 159 -0.52 9.15 9.68
N PHE A 160 0.32 8.16 9.38
CA PHE A 160 0.65 7.75 8.01
C PHE A 160 -0.58 7.25 7.27
N HIS A 161 -1.36 6.35 7.88
CA HIS A 161 -2.57 5.80 7.26
C HIS A 161 -3.58 6.90 6.89
N GLU A 162 -3.94 7.76 7.85
CA GLU A 162 -4.92 8.82 7.64
C GLU A 162 -4.41 9.89 6.67
N THR A 163 -3.12 10.21 6.69
CA THR A 163 -2.52 11.17 5.74
C THR A 163 -2.56 10.64 4.31
N ILE A 164 -2.24 9.36 4.10
CA ILE A 164 -2.33 8.72 2.77
C ILE A 164 -3.79 8.65 2.31
N LEU A 165 -4.71 8.26 3.20
CA LEU A 165 -6.13 8.21 2.90
C LEU A 165 -6.67 9.59 2.49
N TRP A 166 -6.33 10.63 3.25
CA TRP A 166 -6.69 12.02 2.93
C TRP A 166 -6.12 12.46 1.58
N TRP A 167 -4.86 12.13 1.30
CA TRP A 167 -4.20 12.46 0.04
C TRP A 167 -4.91 11.83 -1.16
N MET A 168 -5.33 10.56 -1.03
CA MET A 168 -6.13 9.87 -2.04
C MET A 168 -7.52 10.51 -2.21
N LEU A 169 -8.24 10.78 -1.11
CA LEU A 169 -9.57 11.39 -1.13
C LEU A 169 -9.58 12.79 -1.76
N LYS A 170 -8.46 13.51 -1.72
CA LYS A 170 -8.29 14.82 -2.35
C LYS A 170 -7.78 14.77 -3.79
N GLY A 171 -7.64 13.58 -4.37
CA GLY A 171 -7.17 13.41 -5.74
C GLY A 171 -5.67 13.68 -5.90
N TYR A 172 -4.87 13.31 -4.91
CA TYR A 172 -3.41 13.41 -4.91
C TYR A 172 -2.89 14.84 -5.16
N PRO A 173 -3.27 15.84 -4.34
CA PRO A 173 -2.94 17.26 -4.57
C PRO A 173 -1.44 17.60 -4.49
N TYR A 174 -0.62 16.68 -3.99
CA TYR A 174 0.82 16.83 -3.82
C TYR A 174 1.55 15.65 -4.45
N THR A 175 2.78 15.87 -4.89
CA THR A 175 3.66 14.81 -5.38
C THR A 175 4.10 13.88 -4.25
N PRO A 176 4.53 12.64 -4.56
CA PRO A 176 5.11 11.72 -3.57
C PRO A 176 6.27 12.32 -2.76
N ARG A 177 7.13 13.14 -3.38
CA ARG A 177 8.23 13.82 -2.69
C ARG A 177 7.74 14.89 -1.74
N GLU A 178 6.77 15.72 -2.15
CA GLU A 178 6.18 16.74 -1.27
C GLU A 178 5.48 16.11 -0.06
N MET A 179 4.71 15.04 -0.28
CA MET A 179 4.09 14.28 0.82
C MET A 179 5.13 13.71 1.78
N THR A 180 6.21 13.13 1.24
CA THR A 180 7.31 12.60 2.05
C THR A 180 7.95 13.70 2.90
N ALA A 181 8.28 14.85 2.31
CA ALA A 181 8.86 15.98 3.02
C ALA A 181 7.95 16.48 4.15
N MET A 182 6.65 16.64 3.87
CA MET A 182 5.67 17.09 4.87
C MET A 182 5.49 16.09 6.01
N VAL A 183 5.32 14.80 5.70
CA VAL A 183 5.16 13.76 6.73
C VAL A 183 6.43 13.61 7.56
N LEU A 184 7.61 13.66 6.94
CA LEU A 184 8.88 13.60 7.65
C LEU A 184 9.04 14.80 8.60
N ARG A 185 8.71 16.01 8.12
CA ARG A 185 8.73 17.23 8.95
C ARG A 185 7.79 17.12 10.15
N LEU A 186 6.55 16.67 9.93
CA LEU A 186 5.58 16.47 11.01
C LEU A 186 6.02 15.39 12.00
N SER A 187 6.67 14.34 11.49
CA SER A 187 7.17 13.21 12.27
C SER A 187 8.31 13.60 13.22
N ILE A 188 9.20 14.51 12.79
CA ILE A 188 10.39 14.90 13.55
C ILE A 188 10.13 16.16 14.38
N ASN A 189 9.54 17.19 13.78
CA ASN A 189 9.43 18.52 14.37
C ASN A 189 8.03 18.82 14.93
N GLY A 190 7.04 18.00 14.59
CA GLY A 190 5.64 18.32 14.84
C GLY A 190 5.14 19.49 13.98
N PRO A 191 3.90 19.96 14.23
CA PRO A 191 3.25 20.95 13.38
C PRO A 191 3.58 22.42 13.74
N TYR A 192 4.22 22.68 14.89
CA TYR A 192 4.43 24.03 15.41
C TYR A 192 5.86 24.52 15.15
N GLN A 193 6.02 25.82 14.94
CA GLN A 193 7.31 26.52 14.88
C GLN A 193 7.25 27.64 15.92
N PHE A 194 8.13 27.59 16.92
CA PHE A 194 8.28 28.62 17.95
C PHE A 194 9.60 29.37 17.74
#